data_AF-A0A2N9JJK1-F1
#
_entry.id   AF-A0A2N9JJK1-F1
#
_cell.length_a   1.000
_cell.length_b   1.000
_cell.length_c   1.000
_cell.angle_alpha   90.00
_cell.angle_beta   90.00
_cell.angle_gamma   90.00
#
_symmetry.space_group_name_H-M   'P 1'
#
loop_
_entity.id
_entity.type
_entity.pdbx_description
1 polymer ?
#
loop_
_entity_poly.entity_id
_entity_poly.type
_entity_poly.pdbx_seq_one_letter_code
_entity_poly.pdbx_strand_id
1 'polypeptide(L)'
;MQPTAPEVTALAINVAVPADLQWTDVRRDEEFLLTTLNVRLLPDGSLAAKAYGRPTAGGRGAYTSFRVPDRAELRELIAQAADRAAELWAANTGMG
;
A
#
# COMPACT_ATOMS: atom_id res chain seq x y z
N MET A 1 2.72 -17.06 -33.73
CA MET A 1 3.29 -17.12 -32.36
C MET A 1 2.15 -16.85 -31.40
N GLN A 2 1.83 -17.77 -30.49
CA GLN A 2 0.95 -17.40 -29.37
C GLN A 2 1.65 -16.29 -28.57
N PRO A 3 0.94 -15.23 -28.15
CA PRO A 3 1.52 -14.29 -27.22
C PRO A 3 1.87 -15.06 -25.96
N THR A 4 3.14 -14.99 -25.56
CA THR A 4 3.59 -15.48 -24.27
C THR A 4 2.76 -14.79 -23.19
N ALA A 5 2.28 -15.55 -22.19
CA ALA A 5 1.64 -14.94 -21.04
C ALA A 5 2.58 -13.86 -20.46
N PRO A 6 2.06 -12.67 -20.11
CA PRO A 6 2.89 -11.61 -19.56
C PRO A 6 3.51 -12.06 -18.24
N GLU A 7 4.80 -11.80 -18.06
CA GLU A 7 5.49 -12.04 -16.80
C GLU A 7 5.11 -10.94 -15.80
N VAL A 8 4.49 -11.35 -14.68
CA VAL A 8 4.12 -10.43 -13.59
C VAL A 8 5.23 -10.44 -12.54
N THR A 9 6.05 -9.40 -12.54
CA THR A 9 7.22 -9.28 -11.64
C THR A 9 6.89 -8.63 -10.28
N ALA A 10 5.78 -7.91 -10.19
CA ALA A 10 5.28 -7.35 -8.94
C ALA A 10 3.77 -7.07 -9.02
N LEU A 11 3.06 -7.36 -7.94
CA LEU A 11 1.67 -6.94 -7.72
C LEU A 11 1.63 -6.06 -6.49
N ALA A 12 1.11 -4.84 -6.66
CA ALA A 12 1.01 -3.88 -5.59
C ALA A 12 -0.25 -3.02 -5.73
N ILE A 13 -0.85 -2.69 -4.59
CA ILE A 13 -1.98 -1.76 -4.48
C ILE A 13 -1.63 -0.63 -3.51
N ASN A 14 -2.24 0.53 -3.74
CA ASN A 14 -2.21 1.63 -2.79
C ASN A 14 -3.55 1.69 -2.06
N VAL A 15 -3.48 1.71 -0.74
CA VAL A 15 -4.62 1.65 0.16
C VAL A 15 -4.63 2.93 0.99
N ALA A 16 -5.74 3.65 1.00
CA ALA A 16 -5.91 4.78 1.90
C ALA A 16 -6.02 4.28 3.35
N VAL A 17 -5.31 4.92 4.27
CA VAL A 17 -5.41 4.63 5.71
C VAL A 17 -6.58 5.42 6.30
N PRO A 18 -7.60 4.76 6.89
CA PRO A 18 -8.67 5.43 7.63
C PRO A 18 -8.13 6.39 8.69
N ALA A 19 -8.78 7.54 8.89
CA ALA A 19 -8.25 8.64 9.70
C ALA A 19 -7.90 8.23 11.15
N ASP A 20 -8.72 7.35 11.75
CA ASP A 20 -8.55 6.76 13.07
C ASP A 20 -7.37 5.77 13.17
N LEU A 21 -6.91 5.24 12.02
CA LEU A 21 -5.75 4.34 11.94
C LEU A 21 -4.47 5.04 11.49
N GLN A 22 -4.52 6.33 11.12
CA GLN A 22 -3.34 7.10 10.76
C GLN A 22 -2.41 7.30 11.97
N TRP A 23 -1.13 7.50 11.71
CA TRP A 23 -0.14 7.81 12.74
C TRP A 23 0.91 8.76 12.19
N THR A 24 1.69 9.36 13.09
CA THR A 24 2.88 10.11 12.71
C THR A 24 4.16 9.30 12.94
N ASP A 25 5.16 9.53 12.10
CA ASP A 25 6.50 8.97 12.26
C ASP A 25 7.53 10.00 11.74
N VAL A 26 8.79 9.85 12.15
CA VAL A 26 9.85 10.82 11.89
C VAL A 26 10.91 10.20 10.98
N ARG A 27 11.34 10.97 9.97
CA ARG A 27 12.46 10.58 9.11
C ARG A 27 13.30 11.81 8.79
N ARG A 28 14.61 11.73 9.04
CA ARG A 28 15.56 12.85 8.80
C ARG A 28 15.06 14.16 9.45
N ASP A 29 14.66 14.07 10.72
CA ASP A 29 14.19 15.20 11.55
C ASP A 29 12.89 15.89 11.05
N GLU A 30 12.18 15.28 10.11
CA GLU A 30 10.89 15.73 9.62
C GLU A 30 9.79 14.75 10.02
N GLU A 31 8.67 15.26 10.56
CA GLU A 31 7.51 14.46 10.94
C GLU A 31 6.53 14.33 9.77
N PHE A 32 6.00 13.12 9.59
CA PHE A 32 5.06 12.78 8.53
C PHE A 32 3.80 12.19 9.13
N LEU A 33 2.62 12.57 8.61
CA LEU A 33 1.36 11.87 8.83
C LEU A 33 1.19 10.79 7.76
N LEU A 34 1.11 9.53 8.18
CA LEU A 34 1.02 8.36 7.30
C LEU A 34 -0.42 8.13 6.87
N THR A 35 -0.69 8.33 5.59
CA THR A 35 -2.06 8.33 5.03
C THR A 35 -2.30 7.21 4.02
N THR A 36 -1.24 6.53 3.57
CA THR A 36 -1.33 5.51 2.52
C THR A 36 -0.48 4.30 2.87
N LEU A 37 -0.99 3.10 2.61
CA LEU A 37 -0.20 1.86 2.57
C LEU A 37 0.01 1.45 1.12
N ASN A 38 1.24 1.08 0.76
CA ASN A 38 1.49 0.25 -0.40
C ASN A 38 1.54 -1.20 0.08
N VAL A 39 0.63 -2.04 -0.42
CA VAL A 39 0.56 -3.47 -0.11
C VAL A 39 1.03 -4.23 -1.33
N ARG A 40 1.98 -5.14 -1.14
CA ARG A 40 2.59 -5.95 -2.20
C ARG A 40 2.32 -7.42 -1.95
N LEU A 41 1.90 -8.13 -2.99
CA LEU A 41 1.91 -9.59 -3.01
C LEU A 41 3.32 -10.05 -3.40
N LEU A 42 3.93 -10.87 -2.54
CA LEU A 42 5.25 -11.44 -2.75
C LEU A 42 5.15 -12.77 -3.53
N PRO A 43 6.26 -13.24 -4.14
CA PRO A 43 6.27 -14.48 -4.92
C PRO A 43 5.87 -15.74 -4.14
N ASP A 44 6.03 -15.75 -2.82
CA ASP A 44 5.64 -16.84 -1.93
C ASP A 44 4.16 -16.78 -1.50
N GLY A 45 3.41 -15.81 -2.02
CA GLY A 45 1.99 -15.60 -1.69
C GLY A 45 1.76 -14.77 -0.43
N SER A 46 2.81 -14.37 0.29
CA SER A 46 2.67 -13.50 1.47
C SER A 46 2.50 -12.03 1.09
N LEU A 47 2.00 -11.22 2.03
CA LEU A 47 1.84 -9.77 1.85
C LEU A 47 2.94 -9.01 2.58
N ALA A 48 3.50 -8.00 1.91
CA ALA A 48 4.37 -6.98 2.52
C ALA A 48 3.74 -5.60 2.38
N ALA A 49 3.93 -4.75 3.40
CA ALA A 49 3.39 -3.40 3.38
C ALA A 49 4.41 -2.33 3.78
N LYS A 50 4.28 -1.15 3.16
CA LYS A 50 5.00 0.07 3.52
C LYS A 50 4.02 1.22 3.64
N ALA A 51 4.23 2.10 4.61
CA ALA A 51 3.43 3.30 4.77
C ALA A 51 4.08 4.49 4.07
N TYR A 52 3.25 5.42 3.61
CA TYR A 52 3.65 6.68 3.00
C TYR A 52 2.81 7.79 3.61
N GLY A 53 3.42 8.95 3.77
CA GLY A 53 2.81 10.08 4.43
C GLY A 53 3.20 11.41 3.83
N ARG A 54 2.60 12.46 4.38
CA ARG A 54 2.88 13.85 4.03
C ARG A 54 3.52 14.55 5.24
N PRO A 55 4.46 15.48 5.03
CA PRO A 55 5.02 16.28 6.11
C PRO A 55 3.91 16.99 6.88
N THR A 56 3.97 16.94 8.21
CA THR A 56 2.99 17.62 9.07
C THR A 56 3.16 19.15 9.03
N ALA A 57 4.39 19.62 8.77
CA ALA A 57 4.70 21.03 8.54
C ALA A 57 4.21 21.57 7.17
N GLY A 58 3.60 20.72 6.34
CA GLY A 58 3.18 21.06 4.98
C GLY A 58 4.30 20.90 3.95
N GLY A 59 3.91 20.89 2.67
CA GLY A 59 4.81 20.60 1.55
C GLY A 59 4.44 19.32 0.80
N ARG A 60 5.15 19.04 -0.28
CA ARG A 60 5.04 17.76 -0.99
C ARG A 60 5.98 16.79 -0.29
N GLY A 61 5.44 15.76 0.35
CA GLY A 61 6.26 14.69 0.88
C GLY A 61 7.13 14.11 -0.21
N ALA A 62 8.43 13.97 0.06
CA ALA A 62 9.25 13.06 -0.71
C ALA A 62 8.61 11.66 -0.66
N TYR A 63 8.91 10.80 -1.65
CA TYR A 63 8.48 9.40 -1.63
C TYR A 63 9.26 8.63 -0.55
N THR A 64 8.95 8.94 0.70
CA THR A 64 9.57 8.39 1.90
C THR A 64 8.66 7.28 2.41
N SER A 65 9.20 6.06 2.44
CA SER A 65 8.48 4.92 2.99
C SER A 65 8.82 4.73 4.46
N PHE A 66 7.81 4.28 5.21
CA PHE A 66 7.86 4.01 6.63
C PHE A 66 7.49 2.55 6.91
N ARG A 67 7.96 2.04 8.04
CA ARG A 67 7.53 0.73 8.53
C ARG A 67 6.08 0.83 8.98
N VAL A 68 5.28 -0.19 8.67
CA VAL A 68 3.95 -0.33 9.26
C VAL A 68 4.10 -0.87 10.68
N PRO A 69 3.57 -0.20 11.72
CA PRO A 69 3.65 -0.68 13.09
C PRO A 69 2.83 -1.97 13.24
N ASP A 70 3.23 -2.83 14.18
CA ASP A 70 2.50 -4.07 14.46
C ASP A 70 1.24 -3.78 15.29
N ARG A 71 0.18 -3.41 14.58
CA ARG A 71 -1.17 -3.17 15.11
C ARG A 71 -2.13 -4.14 14.43
N ALA A 72 -3.03 -4.75 15.19
CA ALA A 72 -3.95 -5.75 14.66
C ALA A 72 -4.85 -5.15 13.58
N GLU A 73 -5.31 -3.92 13.79
CA GLU A 73 -6.19 -3.16 12.90
C GLU A 73 -5.54 -2.85 11.55
N LEU A 74 -4.23 -2.56 11.54
CA LEU A 74 -3.48 -2.35 10.30
C LEU A 74 -3.22 -3.66 9.56
N ARG A 75 -2.97 -4.76 10.29
CA ARG A 75 -2.85 -6.09 9.68
C ARG A 75 -4.17 -6.52 9.02
N GLU A 76 -5.29 -6.27 9.70
CA GLU A 76 -6.63 -6.53 9.16
C GLU A 76 -6.91 -5.67 7.92
N LEU A 77 -6.63 -4.37 7.97
CA LEU A 77 -6.76 -3.47 6.82
C LEU A 77 -5.96 -3.96 5.60
N ILE A 78 -4.72 -4.43 5.82
CA ILE A 78 -3.87 -4.98 4.74
C ILE A 78 -4.50 -6.24 4.12
N ALA A 79 -5.04 -7.14 4.94
CA ALA A 79 -5.68 -8.36 4.46
C ALA A 79 -6.96 -8.04 3.66
N GLN A 80 -7.85 -7.24 4.21
CA GLN A 80 -9.09 -6.82 3.54
C GLN A 80 -8.82 -6.07 2.23
N ALA A 81 -7.75 -5.27 2.19
CA ALA A 81 -7.38 -4.58 0.96
C ALA A 81 -6.91 -5.54 -0.14
N ALA A 82 -6.21 -6.61 0.20
CA ALA A 82 -5.81 -7.64 -0.76
C ALA A 82 -7.02 -8.39 -1.32
N ASP A 83 -7.97 -8.78 -0.46
CA ASP A 83 -9.22 -9.44 -0.87
C ASP A 83 -10.02 -8.51 -1.80
N ARG A 84 -10.17 -7.25 -1.41
CA ARG A 84 -10.89 -6.25 -2.21
C ARG A 84 -10.22 -6.02 -3.57
N ALA A 85 -8.90 -5.99 -3.61
CA ALA A 85 -8.17 -5.84 -4.86
C ALA A 85 -8.36 -7.03 -5.80
N ALA A 86 -8.38 -8.25 -5.25
CA ALA A 86 -8.67 -9.46 -6.02
C ALA A 86 -10.06 -9.39 -6.68
N GLU A 87 -11.09 -8.96 -5.94
CA GLU A 87 -12.44 -8.74 -6.49
C GLU A 87 -12.44 -7.70 -7.62
N LEU A 88 -11.77 -6.57 -7.42
CA LEU A 88 -11.69 -5.49 -8.40
C LEU A 88 -11.00 -5.94 -9.69
N TRP A 89 -9.89 -6.66 -9.58
CA TRP A 89 -9.19 -7.21 -10.74
C TRP A 89 -10.01 -8.28 -11.46
N ALA A 90 -10.71 -9.15 -10.72
CA ALA A 90 -11.57 -10.17 -11.32
C ALA A 90 -12.76 -9.56 -12.10
N ALA A 91 -13.28 -8.42 -11.62
CA ALA A 91 -14.38 -7.70 -12.26
C ALA A 91 -13.93 -6.71 -13.36
N ASN A 92 -12.63 -6.61 -13.65
CA ASN A 92 -12.09 -5.62 -14.58
C ASN A 92 -12.58 -5.81 -16.02
N THR A 93 -13.13 -4.76 -16.63
CA THR A 93 -13.72 -4.78 -17.98
C THR A 93 -12.75 -4.37 -19.10
N GLY A 94 -11.46 -4.23 -18.79
CA GLY A 94 -10.44 -3.77 -19.74
C GLY A 94 -10.27 -2.25 -19.77
N MET A 95 -9.47 -1.77 -20.72
CA MET A 95 -9.26 -0.33 -20.93
C MET A 95 -10.52 0.30 -21.55
N GLY A 96 -10.90 1.48 -21.06
CA GLY A 96 -11.94 2.33 -21.64
C GLY A 96 -11.36 3.44 -22.50
#